data_AF-A0ABC8CDS3-F1
#
_entry.id   AF-A0ABC8CDS3-F1
#
_cell.length_a   1.000
_cell.length_b   1.000
_cell.length_c   1.000
_cell.angle_alpha   90.00
_cell.angle_beta   90.00
_cell.angle_gamma   90.00
#
_symmetry.space_group_name_H-M   'P 1'
#
loop_
_entity.id
_entity.type
_entity.pdbx_description
1 polymer ?
#
loop_
_entity_poly.entity_id
_entity_poly.type
_entity_poly.pdbx_seq_one_letter_code
_entity_poly.pdbx_strand_id
1 'polypeptide(L)'
;MKTWVYWGGVGVLSLAVMSAAGWKLLLHPEAAELPIAAGFGPSPDLPKPNHTLFPTVNIATPMGWSGTQTPSPAQGLAVTAYAKNLNHPRWLYKLPNGDILVAESNSPKTDVKSVKNRIAGLVMGKAGAGDSSPNRIILLRDTSGSGAADTRTVFLDHLYSPFGMALIGNNLYVANANEILRFPYHDGDTQINTPGTKVVDLPAGYNHHWTKNLLASPDGSFLYVTIGSNSNVADNGMEVEEGRARIDKLDLSTGKLTPYATGLRNPNGLAFEPDSGALWVAVNERDEIGSDLVPDYITAVKEGAFYGWPYSYYGQHVDSRVSPQRLDLVAQAVVPDYAVGAHTASIGIAFSHDAMQLPDVWRHGLFVAQHGSWNRRPKSGYKVIYVPFTDGRPAGMPIDVLTGFLTPDESHVHGRPVGLALDRAGALLVADDVGNAVWRVIGQNP
;
A
#
# COMPACT_ATOMS: atom_id res chain seq x y z
N MET A 1 -46.10 62.43 -3.17
CA MET A 1 -47.04 61.34 -3.51
C MET A 1 -46.24 60.21 -4.12
N LYS A 2 -46.35 58.99 -3.53
CA LYS A 2 -46.40 57.63 -4.15
C LYS A 2 -45.26 57.26 -5.14
N THR A 3 -44.63 56.08 -5.10
CA THR A 3 -44.87 54.80 -4.40
C THR A 3 -43.64 53.91 -4.63
N TRP A 4 -43.28 53.13 -3.61
CA TRP A 4 -42.37 51.99 -3.68
C TRP A 4 -43.00 50.84 -4.47
N VAL A 5 -42.22 50.12 -5.28
CA VAL A 5 -42.50 48.71 -5.64
C VAL A 5 -41.18 47.91 -5.69
N TYR A 6 -41.17 46.88 -4.86
CA TYR A 6 -40.17 45.82 -4.70
C TYR A 6 -39.99 44.98 -5.98
N TRP A 7 -38.73 44.73 -6.37
CA TRP A 7 -38.34 43.55 -7.17
C TRP A 7 -37.05 42.88 -6.66
N GLY A 8 -36.76 43.01 -5.36
CA GLY A 8 -35.61 42.37 -4.71
C GLY A 8 -35.81 40.89 -4.31
N GLY A 9 -36.77 40.16 -4.89
CA GLY A 9 -37.26 38.91 -4.30
C GLY A 9 -37.08 37.61 -5.09
N VAL A 10 -36.77 37.63 -6.39
CA VAL A 10 -36.88 36.41 -7.22
C VAL A 10 -35.53 35.88 -7.74
N GLY A 11 -34.47 36.70 -7.78
CA GLY A 11 -33.15 36.26 -8.29
C GLY A 11 -32.24 35.53 -7.30
N VAL A 12 -32.44 35.71 -5.99
CA VAL A 12 -31.54 35.12 -4.95
C VAL A 12 -32.07 33.78 -4.43
N LEU A 13 -33.36 33.49 -4.59
CA LEU A 13 -33.94 32.19 -4.23
C LEU A 13 -33.67 31.08 -5.26
N SER A 14 -33.25 31.40 -6.48
CA SER A 14 -32.90 30.40 -7.51
C SER A 14 -31.49 29.81 -7.34
N LEU A 15 -30.60 30.51 -6.61
CA LEU A 15 -29.24 30.04 -6.31
C LEU A 15 -29.13 29.31 -4.97
N ALA A 16 -30.10 29.49 -4.08
CA ALA A 16 -30.13 28.88 -2.74
C ALA A 16 -30.93 27.57 -2.64
N VAL A 17 -31.53 27.09 -3.75
CA VAL A 17 -32.27 25.81 -3.81
C VAL A 17 -31.56 24.80 -4.72
N MET A 18 -30.23 24.79 -4.72
CA MET A 18 -29.54 23.50 -4.85
C MET A 18 -29.69 22.80 -3.51
N SER A 19 -30.85 22.18 -3.31
CA SER A 19 -31.14 21.39 -2.11
C SER A 19 -30.01 20.40 -1.86
N ALA A 20 -29.79 19.98 -0.60
CA ALA A 20 -28.82 18.92 -0.32
C ALA A 20 -29.04 17.67 -1.21
N ALA A 21 -30.25 17.44 -1.71
CA ALA A 21 -30.59 16.46 -2.72
C ALA A 21 -30.09 16.83 -4.14
N GLY A 22 -30.25 18.08 -4.59
CA GLY A 22 -29.66 18.59 -5.83
C GLY A 22 -28.12 18.56 -5.82
N TRP A 23 -27.51 18.83 -4.67
CA TRP A 23 -26.07 18.66 -4.45
C TRP A 23 -25.65 17.17 -4.49
N LYS A 24 -26.46 16.27 -3.92
CA LYS A 24 -26.27 14.81 -4.01
C LYS A 24 -26.46 14.25 -5.42
N LEU A 25 -27.32 14.88 -6.24
CA LEU A 25 -27.57 14.56 -7.64
C LEU A 25 -26.47 15.12 -8.56
N LEU A 26 -25.99 16.34 -8.33
CA LEU A 26 -24.88 16.92 -9.11
C LEU A 26 -23.53 16.29 -8.76
N LEU A 27 -23.40 15.74 -7.56
CA LEU A 27 -22.26 14.95 -7.12
C LEU A 27 -22.49 13.45 -7.19
N HIS A 28 -23.44 12.94 -8.02
CA HIS A 28 -23.71 11.49 -8.12
C HIS A 28 -22.40 10.71 -8.16
N PRO A 29 -21.96 10.12 -7.03
CA PRO A 29 -20.66 9.48 -7.01
C PRO A 29 -20.88 8.20 -7.78
N GLU A 30 -20.12 8.08 -8.87
CA GLU A 30 -20.14 6.92 -9.73
C GLU A 30 -19.99 5.65 -8.90
N ALA A 31 -20.74 4.64 -9.29
CA ALA A 31 -20.80 3.36 -8.60
C ALA A 31 -20.40 2.28 -9.59
N ALA A 32 -19.74 1.26 -9.07
CA ALA A 32 -19.39 0.06 -9.80
C ALA A 32 -20.62 -0.56 -10.45
N GLU A 33 -20.47 -0.93 -11.71
CA GLU A 33 -21.43 -1.69 -12.50
C GLU A 33 -21.03 -3.17 -12.56
N LEU A 34 -19.74 -3.47 -12.33
CA LEU A 34 -19.21 -4.82 -12.33
C LEU A 34 -19.12 -5.40 -10.91
N PRO A 35 -19.34 -6.72 -10.75
CA PRO A 35 -18.94 -7.41 -9.53
C PRO A 35 -17.45 -7.21 -9.27
N ILE A 36 -17.07 -7.04 -8.00
CA ILE A 36 -15.67 -6.84 -7.58
C ILE A 36 -14.74 -7.92 -8.17
N ALA A 37 -15.21 -9.17 -8.24
CA ALA A 37 -14.46 -10.31 -8.77
C ALA A 37 -14.07 -10.18 -10.25
N ALA A 38 -14.78 -9.37 -11.06
CA ALA A 38 -14.47 -9.16 -12.47
C ALA A 38 -13.14 -8.41 -12.67
N GLY A 39 -12.70 -7.63 -11.68
CA GLY A 39 -11.41 -6.93 -11.69
C GLY A 39 -10.23 -7.76 -11.18
N PHE A 40 -10.38 -9.07 -10.97
CA PHE A 40 -9.32 -9.96 -10.48
C PHE A 40 -8.87 -10.95 -11.55
N GLY A 41 -7.67 -11.49 -11.38
CA GLY A 41 -7.16 -12.57 -12.21
C GLY A 41 -6.18 -12.10 -13.28
N PRO A 42 -5.68 -13.03 -14.11
CA PRO A 42 -4.74 -12.72 -15.19
C PRO A 42 -5.40 -11.99 -16.38
N SER A 43 -6.74 -12.03 -16.46
CA SER A 43 -7.53 -11.41 -17.52
C SER A 43 -8.73 -10.68 -16.92
N PRO A 44 -8.52 -9.55 -16.21
CA PRO A 44 -9.62 -8.80 -15.61
C PRO A 44 -10.47 -8.09 -16.68
N ASP A 45 -11.72 -7.80 -16.33
CA ASP A 45 -12.54 -6.89 -17.11
C ASP A 45 -12.02 -5.45 -16.93
N LEU A 46 -11.73 -4.79 -18.05
CA LEU A 46 -11.30 -3.39 -18.10
C LEU A 46 -12.36 -2.56 -18.82
N PRO A 47 -13.40 -2.07 -18.11
CA PRO A 47 -14.43 -1.25 -18.72
C PRO A 47 -13.83 0.07 -19.24
N LYS A 48 -14.59 0.80 -20.07
CA LYS A 48 -14.16 2.11 -20.55
C LYS A 48 -14.01 3.09 -19.37
N PRO A 49 -13.02 4.01 -19.40
CA PRO A 49 -12.91 5.07 -18.42
C PRO A 49 -14.23 5.84 -18.25
N ASN A 50 -14.66 6.02 -17.01
CA ASN A 50 -15.80 6.86 -16.66
C ASN A 50 -15.29 8.18 -16.05
N HIS A 51 -15.34 9.24 -16.85
CA HIS A 51 -14.90 10.56 -16.42
C HIS A 51 -16.04 11.32 -15.76
N THR A 52 -15.96 11.51 -14.46
CA THR A 52 -16.87 12.35 -13.69
C THR A 52 -16.28 13.74 -13.45
N LEU A 53 -17.13 14.76 -13.33
CA LEU A 53 -16.69 16.13 -13.00
C LEU A 53 -16.06 16.22 -11.60
N PHE A 54 -16.47 15.34 -10.69
CA PHE A 54 -15.94 15.24 -9.34
C PHE A 54 -15.53 13.79 -9.07
N PRO A 55 -14.37 13.57 -8.40
CA PRO A 55 -13.93 12.22 -8.08
C PRO A 55 -14.90 11.56 -7.09
N THR A 56 -15.01 10.24 -7.18
CA THR A 56 -15.76 9.45 -6.20
C THR A 56 -15.02 9.51 -4.86
N VAL A 57 -15.65 10.04 -3.81
CA VAL A 57 -15.07 10.03 -2.46
C VAL A 57 -15.94 9.19 -1.54
N ASN A 58 -15.42 8.04 -1.12
CA ASN A 58 -16.11 7.08 -0.27
C ASN A 58 -15.14 6.51 0.77
N ILE A 59 -14.98 7.24 1.88
CA ILE A 59 -14.02 6.90 2.95
C ILE A 59 -14.79 6.34 4.14
N ALA A 60 -14.27 5.26 4.73
CA ALA A 60 -14.77 4.71 5.99
C ALA A 60 -14.14 5.46 7.18
N THR A 61 -14.93 5.73 8.21
CA THR A 61 -14.46 6.45 9.40
C THR A 61 -13.70 5.50 10.33
N PRO A 62 -12.45 5.78 10.70
CA PRO A 62 -11.71 4.97 11.66
C PRO A 62 -12.40 4.90 13.02
N MET A 63 -12.53 3.69 13.55
CA MET A 63 -13.01 3.46 14.92
C MET A 63 -12.08 2.60 15.76
N GLY A 64 -11.11 1.93 15.13
CA GLY A 64 -10.19 1.02 15.82
C GLY A 64 -10.86 -0.28 16.28
N TRP A 65 -10.07 -1.14 16.92
CA TRP A 65 -10.54 -2.36 17.57
C TRP A 65 -10.86 -2.09 19.04
N SER A 66 -11.96 -2.63 19.56
CA SER A 66 -12.31 -2.53 20.98
C SER A 66 -12.20 -3.87 21.71
N GLY A 67 -11.69 -3.85 22.95
CA GLY A 67 -11.57 -5.04 23.80
C GLY A 67 -10.87 -6.22 23.12
N THR A 68 -11.58 -7.35 23.03
CA THR A 68 -11.10 -8.61 22.44
C THR A 68 -11.44 -8.75 20.95
N GLN A 69 -11.97 -7.71 20.31
CA GLN A 69 -12.25 -7.75 18.88
C GLN A 69 -10.97 -8.00 18.08
N THR A 70 -11.14 -8.74 16.99
CA THR A 70 -10.12 -9.13 16.03
C THR A 70 -10.75 -9.13 14.64
N PRO A 71 -9.96 -9.05 13.56
CA PRO A 71 -10.44 -9.35 12.23
C PRO A 71 -10.96 -10.80 12.12
N SER A 72 -11.71 -11.09 11.07
CA SER A 72 -12.33 -12.40 10.84
C SER A 72 -11.44 -13.28 9.95
N PRO A 73 -10.84 -14.36 10.46
CA PRO A 73 -10.01 -15.26 9.67
C PRO A 73 -10.87 -16.17 8.79
N ALA A 74 -10.28 -16.66 7.70
CA ALA A 74 -10.91 -17.67 6.85
C ALA A 74 -11.21 -18.97 7.62
N GLN A 75 -12.09 -19.80 7.06
CA GLN A 75 -12.39 -21.11 7.64
C GLN A 75 -11.10 -21.95 7.80
N GLY A 76 -10.96 -22.59 8.96
CA GLY A 76 -9.76 -23.38 9.30
C GLY A 76 -8.56 -22.55 9.75
N LEU A 77 -8.70 -21.22 9.86
CA LEU A 77 -7.69 -20.32 10.41
C LEU A 77 -8.14 -19.71 11.75
N ALA A 78 -7.18 -19.32 12.57
CA ALA A 78 -7.37 -18.56 13.78
C ALA A 78 -6.52 -17.30 13.74
N VAL A 79 -6.99 -16.23 14.39
CA VAL A 79 -6.25 -14.99 14.52
C VAL A 79 -6.16 -14.57 15.98
N THR A 80 -4.97 -14.12 16.38
CA THR A 80 -4.70 -13.48 17.66
C THR A 80 -3.92 -12.20 17.41
N ALA A 81 -3.81 -11.33 18.42
CA ALA A 81 -2.90 -10.21 18.34
C ALA A 81 -1.49 -10.66 18.69
N TYR A 82 -0.54 -10.44 17.79
CA TYR A 82 0.88 -10.52 18.11
C TYR A 82 1.31 -9.35 18.99
N ALA A 83 0.83 -8.15 18.65
CA ALA A 83 1.00 -6.94 19.44
C ALA A 83 -0.18 -5.98 19.23
N LYS A 84 -0.49 -5.16 20.24
CA LYS A 84 -1.48 -4.07 20.20
C LYS A 84 -0.87 -2.78 20.75
N ASN A 85 -1.61 -1.68 20.63
CA ASN A 85 -1.20 -0.35 21.12
C ASN A 85 0.10 0.14 20.47
N LEU A 86 0.30 -0.23 19.21
CA LEU A 86 1.33 0.34 18.36
C LEU A 86 0.91 1.76 17.93
N ASN A 87 1.82 2.49 17.31
CA ASN A 87 1.52 3.80 16.72
C ASN A 87 1.70 3.73 15.21
N HIS A 88 0.59 3.55 14.49
CA HIS A 88 0.57 3.50 13.03
C HIS A 88 1.60 2.52 12.44
N PRO A 89 1.56 1.21 12.82
CA PRO A 89 2.50 0.22 12.33
C PRO A 89 2.31 -0.04 10.83
N ARG A 90 3.34 0.20 10.03
CA ARG A 90 3.29 0.15 8.56
C ARG A 90 3.93 -1.10 7.99
N TRP A 91 5.23 -1.27 8.21
CA TRP A 91 6.01 -2.33 7.57
C TRP A 91 6.60 -3.28 8.60
N LEU A 92 6.66 -4.58 8.26
CA LEU A 92 7.19 -5.64 9.10
C LEU A 92 8.48 -6.18 8.49
N TYR A 93 9.46 -6.49 9.32
CA TYR A 93 10.68 -7.19 8.90
C TYR A 93 11.09 -8.21 9.96
N LYS A 94 11.25 -9.48 9.57
CA LYS A 94 11.71 -10.55 10.47
C LYS A 94 13.24 -10.60 10.46
N LEU A 95 13.85 -10.47 11.64
CA LEU A 95 15.27 -10.69 11.85
C LEU A 95 15.60 -12.20 11.95
N PRO A 96 16.86 -12.62 11.71
CA PRO A 96 17.25 -14.03 11.76
C PRO A 96 16.94 -14.75 13.08
N ASN A 97 17.04 -14.06 14.22
CA ASN A 97 16.69 -14.61 15.53
C ASN A 97 15.18 -14.81 15.75
N GLY A 98 14.33 -14.28 14.87
CA GLY A 98 12.88 -14.33 14.94
C GLY A 98 12.20 -13.06 15.46
N ASP A 99 12.97 -12.03 15.83
CA ASP A 99 12.41 -10.74 16.20
C ASP A 99 11.71 -10.08 15.03
N ILE A 100 10.65 -9.34 15.34
CA ILE A 100 9.89 -8.60 14.34
C ILE A 100 10.14 -7.11 14.54
N LEU A 101 10.77 -6.50 13.54
CA LEU A 101 10.87 -5.05 13.43
C LEU A 101 9.60 -4.50 12.80
N VAL A 102 9.09 -3.41 13.38
CA VAL A 102 7.88 -2.72 12.94
C VAL A 102 8.19 -1.25 12.70
N ALA A 103 8.03 -0.79 11.46
CA ALA A 103 8.11 0.64 11.15
C ALA A 103 6.82 1.34 11.64
N GLU A 104 6.93 2.13 12.70
CA GLU A 104 5.87 3.03 13.17
C GLU A 104 6.08 4.40 12.48
N SER A 105 5.21 4.71 11.52
CA SER A 105 5.50 5.74 10.52
C SER A 105 4.24 6.34 9.91
N ASN A 106 4.27 7.62 9.58
CA ASN A 106 3.21 8.29 8.84
C ASN A 106 3.81 9.24 7.77
N SER A 107 2.97 9.80 6.91
CA SER A 107 3.41 10.72 5.87
C SER A 107 4.22 11.89 6.44
N PRO A 108 5.33 12.28 5.79
CA PRO A 108 6.03 13.50 6.17
C PRO A 108 5.12 14.70 5.89
N LYS A 109 5.26 15.77 6.68
CA LYS A 109 4.56 17.02 6.39
C LYS A 109 5.03 17.54 5.02
N THR A 110 4.09 17.84 4.14
CA THR A 110 4.39 18.46 2.84
C THR A 110 4.35 19.98 2.95
N ASP A 111 5.34 20.64 2.37
CA ASP A 111 5.38 22.10 2.27
C ASP A 111 4.52 22.62 1.10
N VAL A 112 3.99 21.73 0.26
CA VAL A 112 3.30 22.10 -0.99
C VAL A 112 1.78 22.22 -0.77
N LYS A 113 1.28 23.46 -0.84
CA LYS A 113 -0.14 23.82 -0.64
C LYS A 113 -0.91 23.89 -1.96
N SER A 114 -1.29 22.76 -2.56
CA SER A 114 -2.27 22.74 -3.66
C SER A 114 -3.71 22.61 -3.14
N VAL A 115 -4.71 23.04 -3.92
CA VAL A 115 -6.14 22.86 -3.57
C VAL A 115 -6.50 21.37 -3.46
N LYS A 116 -5.93 20.53 -4.34
CA LYS A 116 -6.03 19.06 -4.28
C LYS A 116 -5.39 18.51 -3.00
N ASN A 117 -4.26 19.07 -2.54
CA ASN A 117 -3.61 18.68 -1.27
C ASN A 117 -4.42 19.08 -0.03
N ARG A 118 -5.19 20.18 -0.08
CA ARG A 118 -6.10 20.55 1.02
C ARG A 118 -7.29 19.58 1.12
N ILE A 119 -7.82 19.15 -0.03
CA ILE A 119 -8.89 18.13 -0.09
C ILE A 119 -8.33 16.76 0.34
N ALA A 120 -7.16 16.37 -0.16
CA ALA A 120 -6.45 15.15 0.23
C ALA A 120 -6.10 15.14 1.72
N GLY A 121 -5.64 16.26 2.30
CA GLY A 121 -5.37 16.39 3.73
C GLY A 121 -6.63 16.24 4.60
N LEU A 122 -7.78 16.77 4.15
CA LEU A 122 -9.07 16.57 4.82
C LEU A 122 -9.55 15.10 4.73
N VAL A 123 -9.26 14.42 3.62
CA VAL A 123 -9.53 12.99 3.42
C VAL A 123 -8.61 12.10 4.26
N MET A 124 -7.30 12.39 4.29
CA MET A 124 -6.30 11.65 5.07
C MET A 124 -6.52 11.82 6.57
N GLY A 125 -6.86 13.02 7.04
CA GLY A 125 -7.24 13.26 8.44
C GLY A 125 -8.49 12.46 8.85
N LYS A 126 -9.49 12.38 7.97
CA LYS A 126 -10.69 11.55 8.18
C LYS A 126 -10.44 10.05 8.07
N ALA A 127 -9.35 9.62 7.41
CA ALA A 127 -8.97 8.22 7.24
C ALA A 127 -7.96 7.71 8.30
N GLY A 128 -7.62 8.52 9.32
CA GLY A 128 -6.74 8.12 10.41
C GLY A 128 -5.23 8.29 10.14
N ALA A 129 -4.86 9.04 9.10
CA ALA A 129 -3.47 9.29 8.71
C ALA A 129 -3.03 10.76 8.93
N GLY A 130 -3.75 11.53 9.75
CA GLY A 130 -3.48 12.97 9.95
C GLY A 130 -2.38 13.30 10.99
N ASP A 131 -1.96 12.32 11.79
CA ASP A 131 -1.00 12.55 12.88
C ASP A 131 0.45 12.66 12.38
N SER A 132 1.32 13.25 13.22
CA SER A 132 2.75 13.31 12.91
C SER A 132 3.36 11.91 12.93
N SER A 133 4.27 11.64 11.99
CA SER A 133 4.99 10.38 11.91
C SER A 133 5.74 10.08 13.23
N PRO A 134 5.62 8.87 13.80
CA PRO A 134 6.38 8.45 14.98
C PRO A 134 7.89 8.35 14.73
N ASN A 135 8.29 8.16 13.47
CA ASN A 135 9.69 8.21 13.03
C ASN A 135 10.61 7.22 13.76
N ARG A 136 10.14 5.98 13.94
CA ARG A 136 10.86 4.95 14.68
C ARG A 136 10.60 3.53 14.18
N ILE A 137 11.52 2.64 14.49
CA ILE A 137 11.36 1.19 14.38
C ILE A 137 11.18 0.62 15.78
N ILE A 138 10.15 -0.19 15.97
CA ILE A 138 9.91 -0.96 17.19
C ILE A 138 10.38 -2.39 16.98
N LEU A 139 11.07 -2.96 17.96
CA LEU A 139 11.34 -4.40 18.01
C LEU A 139 10.31 -5.08 18.90
N LEU A 140 9.71 -6.14 18.36
CA LEU A 140 8.79 -7.04 19.04
C LEU A 140 9.42 -8.43 19.13
N ARG A 141 9.36 -9.03 20.32
CA ARG A 141 9.89 -10.38 20.59
C ARG A 141 8.91 -11.16 21.46
N ASP A 142 8.68 -12.41 21.07
CA ASP A 142 7.94 -13.42 21.85
C ASP A 142 8.96 -14.35 22.52
N THR A 143 9.30 -14.06 23.78
CA THR A 143 10.31 -14.83 24.51
C THR A 143 9.78 -16.17 25.04
N SER A 144 8.46 -16.28 25.16
CA SER A 144 7.77 -17.45 25.69
C SER A 144 7.31 -18.45 24.63
N GLY A 145 7.31 -18.07 23.35
CA GLY A 145 6.77 -18.88 22.26
C GLY A 145 5.25 -18.98 22.28
N SER A 146 4.58 -18.00 22.91
CA SER A 146 3.13 -17.96 23.09
C SER A 146 2.34 -17.58 21.83
N GLY A 147 3.04 -17.08 20.80
CA GLY A 147 2.44 -16.45 19.63
C GLY A 147 2.07 -14.97 19.85
N ALA A 148 2.51 -14.36 20.95
CA ALA A 148 2.33 -12.94 21.25
C ALA A 148 3.66 -12.33 21.73
N ALA A 149 3.96 -11.10 21.30
CA ALA A 149 5.15 -10.40 21.75
C ALA A 149 4.99 -9.98 23.22
N ASP A 150 5.88 -10.47 24.08
CA ASP A 150 5.99 -10.08 25.48
C ASP A 150 7.06 -9.01 25.71
N THR A 151 7.92 -8.78 24.71
CA THR A 151 8.94 -7.73 24.71
C THR A 151 8.69 -6.73 23.59
N ARG A 152 8.74 -5.43 23.95
CA ARG A 152 8.62 -4.29 23.03
C ARG A 152 9.66 -3.24 23.37
N THR A 153 10.50 -2.86 22.41
CA THR A 153 11.53 -1.83 22.59
C THR A 153 11.58 -0.88 21.40
N VAL A 154 11.99 0.37 21.63
CA VAL A 154 12.34 1.28 20.54
C VAL A 154 13.70 0.83 20.02
N PHE A 155 13.71 0.25 18.82
CA PHE A 155 14.90 -0.33 18.23
C PHE A 155 15.77 0.74 17.55
N LEU A 156 15.13 1.63 16.80
CA LEU A 156 15.71 2.81 16.17
C LEU A 156 14.71 3.97 16.28
N ASP A 157 15.20 5.19 16.42
CA ASP A 157 14.39 6.40 16.43
C ASP A 157 15.07 7.53 15.62
N HIS A 158 14.47 8.74 15.65
CA HIS A 158 14.92 9.90 14.89
C HIS A 158 15.06 9.65 13.38
N LEU A 159 14.23 8.76 12.84
CA LEU A 159 14.15 8.48 11.41
C LEU A 159 13.26 9.52 10.71
N TYR A 160 13.11 9.39 9.39
CA TYR A 160 12.24 10.28 8.61
C TYR A 160 11.22 9.48 7.81
N SER A 161 10.03 9.32 8.38
CA SER A 161 8.93 8.52 7.84
C SER A 161 9.41 7.18 7.30
N PRO A 162 10.02 6.33 8.16
CA PRO A 162 10.64 5.08 7.71
C PRO A 162 9.59 4.10 7.19
N PHE A 163 9.98 3.23 6.26
CA PHE A 163 9.08 2.18 5.77
C PHE A 163 9.82 0.86 5.57
N GLY A 164 10.53 0.69 4.45
CA GLY A 164 11.24 -0.55 4.14
C GLY A 164 12.48 -0.77 5.01
N MET A 165 12.75 -2.04 5.31
CA MET A 165 13.91 -2.50 6.05
C MET A 165 14.52 -3.73 5.38
N ALA A 166 15.84 -3.87 5.43
CA ALA A 166 16.54 -5.07 4.96
C ALA A 166 17.84 -5.26 5.73
N LEU A 167 18.11 -6.48 6.19
CA LEU A 167 19.38 -6.86 6.82
C LEU A 167 20.26 -7.59 5.79
N ILE A 168 21.50 -7.15 5.64
CA ILE A 168 22.53 -7.83 4.83
C ILE A 168 23.79 -7.97 5.68
N GLY A 169 24.13 -9.21 6.03
CA GLY A 169 25.16 -9.48 7.03
C GLY A 169 24.82 -8.78 8.35
N ASN A 170 25.72 -7.94 8.84
CA ASN A 170 25.55 -7.15 10.07
C ASN A 170 25.10 -5.70 9.80
N ASN A 171 24.56 -5.41 8.62
CA ASN A 171 24.12 -4.08 8.24
C ASN A 171 22.61 -4.06 8.05
N LEU A 172 21.90 -3.36 8.93
CA LEU A 172 20.48 -3.09 8.76
C LEU A 172 20.31 -1.81 7.94
N TYR A 173 19.62 -1.92 6.82
CA TYR A 173 19.24 -0.81 5.96
C TYR A 173 17.81 -0.41 6.25
N VAL A 174 17.57 0.89 6.35
CA VAL A 174 16.24 1.48 6.54
C VAL A 174 16.00 2.53 5.48
N ALA A 175 14.90 2.41 4.75
CA ALA A 175 14.47 3.42 3.81
C ALA A 175 13.60 4.45 4.52
N ASN A 176 14.14 5.66 4.64
CA ASN A 176 13.39 6.86 4.96
C ASN A 176 12.68 7.37 3.70
N ALA A 177 11.74 8.31 3.88
CA ALA A 177 11.02 8.92 2.76
C ALA A 177 11.92 9.76 1.82
N ASN A 178 13.18 10.02 2.18
CA ASN A 178 14.14 10.85 1.44
C ASN A 178 15.52 10.20 1.22
N GLU A 179 15.86 9.09 1.87
CA GLU A 179 17.19 8.48 1.81
C GLU A 179 17.19 7.04 2.31
N ILE A 180 18.27 6.31 2.04
CA ILE A 180 18.55 5.02 2.70
C ILE A 180 19.64 5.24 3.74
N LEU A 181 19.36 4.82 4.97
CA LEU A 181 20.32 4.78 6.06
C LEU A 181 20.78 3.34 6.31
N ARG A 182 22.02 3.19 6.78
CA ARG A 182 22.61 1.92 7.23
C ARG A 182 23.01 2.01 8.69
N PHE A 183 22.70 0.97 9.44
CA PHE A 183 23.00 0.83 10.86
C PHE A 183 23.77 -0.47 11.11
N PRO A 184 24.76 -0.48 12.02
CA PRO A 184 25.37 -1.72 12.47
C PRO A 184 24.35 -2.52 13.30
N TYR A 185 24.28 -3.83 13.06
CA TYR A 185 23.42 -4.77 13.78
C TYR A 185 24.21 -6.00 14.19
N HIS A 186 24.05 -6.42 15.44
CA HIS A 186 24.48 -7.72 15.92
C HIS A 186 23.26 -8.55 16.30
N ASP A 187 23.33 -9.86 16.05
CA ASP A 187 22.24 -10.75 16.40
C ASP A 187 21.89 -10.65 17.88
N GLY A 188 20.60 -10.48 18.16
CA GLY A 188 20.08 -10.30 19.52
C GLY A 188 20.01 -8.85 20.01
N ASP A 189 20.60 -7.87 19.30
CA ASP A 189 20.46 -6.45 19.63
C ASP A 189 18.97 -6.10 19.79
N THR A 190 18.63 -5.41 20.89
CA THR A 190 17.27 -4.90 21.15
C THR A 190 17.14 -3.40 20.94
N GLN A 191 18.25 -2.72 20.67
CA GLN A 191 18.31 -1.28 20.39
C GLN A 191 19.61 -0.96 19.65
N ILE A 192 19.57 -0.02 18.71
CA ILE A 192 20.75 0.57 18.08
C ILE A 192 20.79 2.06 18.41
N ASN A 193 21.86 2.50 19.07
CA ASN A 193 22.08 3.91 19.43
C ASN A 193 23.13 4.59 18.52
N THR A 194 23.75 3.83 17.61
CA THR A 194 24.71 4.37 16.65
C THR A 194 23.98 5.19 15.59
N PRO A 195 24.42 6.43 15.29
CA PRO A 195 23.84 7.21 14.20
C PRO A 195 23.90 6.46 12.86
N GLY A 196 22.83 6.56 12.07
CA GLY A 196 22.76 5.95 10.75
C GLY A 196 23.79 6.55 9.80
N THR A 197 24.47 5.71 9.04
CA THR A 197 25.30 6.16 7.91
C THR A 197 24.42 6.30 6.68
N LYS A 198 24.37 7.50 6.08
CA LYS A 198 23.66 7.69 4.82
C LYS A 198 24.32 6.87 3.70
N VAL A 199 23.50 6.13 2.97
CA VAL A 199 23.93 5.30 1.82
C VAL A 199 23.69 6.05 0.51
N VAL A 200 22.46 6.50 0.28
CA VAL A 200 22.06 7.20 -0.94
C VAL A 200 20.82 8.07 -0.68
N ASP A 201 20.73 9.21 -1.38
CA ASP A 201 19.53 10.03 -1.40
C ASP A 201 18.45 9.38 -2.28
N LEU A 202 17.19 9.51 -1.88
CA LEU A 202 16.01 9.08 -2.64
C LEU A 202 15.18 10.30 -3.05
N PRO A 203 14.37 10.20 -4.13
CA PRO A 203 13.46 11.27 -4.50
C PRO A 203 12.54 11.67 -3.33
N ALA A 204 12.59 12.95 -2.97
CA ALA A 204 11.86 13.55 -1.84
C ALA A 204 11.01 14.77 -2.31
N GLY A 205 10.64 15.66 -1.39
CA GLY A 205 9.92 16.90 -1.69
C GLY A 205 8.40 16.75 -1.61
N TYR A 206 7.71 16.78 -2.76
CA TYR A 206 6.24 16.72 -2.82
C TYR A 206 5.68 15.48 -2.11
N ASN A 207 6.35 14.33 -2.29
CA ASN A 207 6.17 13.09 -1.54
C ASN A 207 4.71 12.64 -1.40
N HIS A 208 3.97 12.63 -2.52
CA HIS A 208 2.62 12.09 -2.54
C HIS A 208 2.61 10.60 -2.19
N HIS A 209 3.40 9.80 -2.91
CA HIS A 209 3.75 8.43 -2.53
C HIS A 209 5.11 8.44 -1.83
N TRP A 210 5.07 8.74 -0.53
CA TRP A 210 6.26 8.93 0.30
C TRP A 210 6.95 7.62 0.71
N THR A 211 6.23 6.50 0.77
CA THR A 211 6.79 5.20 1.16
C THR A 211 7.90 4.76 0.20
N LYS A 212 8.92 4.11 0.78
CA LYS A 212 10.08 3.54 0.08
C LYS A 212 10.35 2.18 0.70
N ASN A 213 10.22 1.11 -0.08
CA ASN A 213 10.45 -0.24 0.43
C ASN A 213 11.82 -0.78 0.01
N LEU A 214 12.33 -1.76 0.74
CA LEU A 214 13.62 -2.41 0.49
C LEU A 214 13.44 -3.93 0.42
N LEU A 215 14.11 -4.56 -0.54
CA LEU A 215 14.32 -6.00 -0.55
C LEU A 215 15.78 -6.28 -0.94
N ALA A 216 16.50 -7.00 -0.10
CA ALA A 216 17.85 -7.47 -0.41
C ALA A 216 17.82 -8.56 -1.48
N SER A 217 18.73 -8.50 -2.45
CA SER A 217 18.97 -9.65 -3.33
C SER A 217 19.40 -10.87 -2.51
N PRO A 218 19.13 -12.11 -2.97
CA PRO A 218 19.46 -13.31 -2.21
C PRO A 218 20.95 -13.44 -1.82
N ASP A 219 21.84 -12.89 -2.65
CA ASP A 219 23.29 -12.86 -2.41
C ASP A 219 23.76 -11.65 -1.58
N GLY A 220 22.86 -10.72 -1.26
CA GLY A 220 23.18 -9.50 -0.51
C GLY A 220 23.96 -8.44 -1.29
N SER A 221 24.14 -8.60 -2.61
CA SER A 221 24.89 -7.64 -3.44
C SER A 221 24.10 -6.35 -3.75
N PHE A 222 22.77 -6.44 -3.76
CA PHE A 222 21.88 -5.36 -4.15
C PHE A 222 20.74 -5.13 -3.16
N LEU A 223 20.23 -3.89 -3.13
CA LEU A 223 18.91 -3.59 -2.60
C LEU A 223 17.99 -3.17 -3.75
N TYR A 224 16.83 -3.81 -3.85
CA TYR A 224 15.71 -3.33 -4.66
C TYR A 224 14.93 -2.31 -3.85
N VAL A 225 14.68 -1.13 -4.44
CA VAL A 225 14.10 0.03 -3.78
C VAL A 225 12.85 0.46 -4.51
N THR A 226 11.70 0.48 -3.84
CA THR A 226 10.47 0.97 -4.48
C THR A 226 10.34 2.49 -4.35
N ILE A 227 9.93 3.15 -5.43
CA ILE A 227 9.74 4.61 -5.48
C ILE A 227 8.43 4.92 -6.21
N GLY A 228 7.43 5.40 -5.46
CA GLY A 228 6.16 5.86 -6.02
C GLY A 228 6.21 7.25 -6.67
N SER A 229 5.24 7.50 -7.54
CA SER A 229 4.97 8.79 -8.19
C SER A 229 4.60 9.91 -7.21
N ASN A 230 4.65 11.15 -7.66
CA ASN A 230 4.22 12.34 -6.93
C ASN A 230 2.78 12.77 -7.24
N SER A 231 2.05 12.02 -8.05
CA SER A 231 0.70 12.40 -8.48
C SER A 231 -0.12 11.20 -8.93
N ASN A 232 -1.37 11.46 -9.34
CA ASN A 232 -2.23 10.41 -9.88
C ASN A 232 -1.74 9.96 -11.27
N VAL A 233 -1.64 10.89 -12.21
CA VAL A 233 -1.25 10.65 -13.61
C VAL A 233 -0.36 11.78 -14.16
N ALA A 234 0.76 12.05 -13.48
CA ALA A 234 1.67 13.15 -13.78
C ALA A 234 0.98 14.53 -13.74
N ASP A 235 0.05 14.72 -12.80
CA ASP A 235 -0.85 15.88 -12.69
C ASP A 235 -0.10 17.22 -12.62
N ASN A 236 1.15 17.21 -12.14
CA ASN A 236 1.99 18.40 -11.95
C ASN A 236 3.16 18.47 -12.96
N GLY A 237 3.05 17.74 -14.07
CA GLY A 237 4.10 17.64 -15.10
C GLY A 237 5.13 16.55 -14.81
N MET A 238 5.86 16.14 -15.85
CA MET A 238 6.83 15.04 -15.75
C MET A 238 8.08 15.39 -14.94
N GLU A 239 8.41 16.68 -14.79
CA GLU A 239 9.60 17.12 -14.04
C GLU A 239 9.52 16.71 -12.56
N VAL A 240 8.34 16.80 -11.93
CA VAL A 240 8.17 16.38 -10.53
C VAL A 240 8.17 14.86 -10.35
N GLU A 241 8.09 14.12 -11.46
CA GLU A 241 8.08 12.66 -11.52
C GLU A 241 9.47 12.09 -11.86
N GLU A 242 10.49 12.94 -12.03
CA GLU A 242 11.86 12.50 -12.23
C GLU A 242 12.31 11.59 -11.08
N GLY A 243 12.85 10.43 -11.45
CA GLY A 243 13.30 9.45 -10.46
C GLY A 243 12.19 8.57 -9.87
N ARG A 244 10.94 8.68 -10.32
CA ARG A 244 9.77 8.08 -9.64
C ARG A 244 9.00 7.08 -10.50
N ALA A 245 7.99 6.46 -9.88
CA ALA A 245 7.15 5.42 -10.45
C ALA A 245 7.97 4.23 -10.98
N ARG A 246 8.87 3.72 -10.13
CA ARG A 246 9.87 2.73 -10.51
C ARG A 246 10.33 1.88 -9.34
N ILE A 247 10.95 0.76 -9.67
CA ILE A 247 11.85 0.03 -8.78
C ILE A 247 13.26 0.37 -9.22
N ASP A 248 14.09 0.79 -8.27
CA ASP A 248 15.53 0.98 -8.47
C ASP A 248 16.30 -0.20 -7.87
N LYS A 249 17.50 -0.41 -8.39
CA LYS A 249 18.49 -1.36 -7.88
C LYS A 249 19.70 -0.57 -7.41
N LEU A 250 20.01 -0.69 -6.13
CA LEU A 250 21.19 -0.12 -5.49
C LEU A 250 22.28 -1.18 -5.43
N ASP A 251 23.39 -0.93 -6.12
CA ASP A 251 24.60 -1.74 -5.99
C ASP A 251 25.38 -1.31 -4.75
N LEU A 252 25.52 -2.20 -3.78
CA LEU A 252 26.12 -1.90 -2.48
C LEU A 252 27.65 -1.77 -2.54
N SER A 253 28.29 -2.29 -3.58
CA SER A 253 29.74 -2.17 -3.77
C SER A 253 30.13 -0.80 -4.33
N THR A 254 29.27 -0.22 -5.17
CA THR A 254 29.53 1.08 -5.83
C THR A 254 28.72 2.23 -5.25
N GLY A 255 27.65 1.95 -4.51
CA GLY A 255 26.68 2.95 -4.04
C GLY A 255 25.77 3.50 -5.15
N LYS A 256 25.79 2.89 -6.35
CA LYS A 256 25.05 3.39 -7.51
C LYS A 256 23.59 2.91 -7.48
N LEU A 257 22.66 3.86 -7.54
CA LEU A 257 21.22 3.61 -7.69
C LEU A 257 20.81 3.77 -9.16
N THR A 258 20.25 2.72 -9.76
CA THR A 258 19.80 2.73 -11.16
C THR A 258 18.40 2.14 -11.32
N PRO A 259 17.60 2.60 -12.30
CA PRO A 259 16.30 2.00 -12.60
C PRO A 259 16.42 0.50 -12.92
N TYR A 260 15.64 -0.31 -12.22
CA TYR A 260 15.46 -1.73 -12.53
C TYR A 260 14.22 -1.94 -13.40
N ALA A 261 13.09 -1.30 -13.06
CA ALA A 261 11.87 -1.29 -13.88
C ALA A 261 11.10 0.01 -13.66
N THR A 262 10.44 0.53 -14.69
CA THR A 262 9.77 1.84 -14.67
C THR A 262 8.29 1.74 -15.04
N GLY A 263 7.54 2.83 -14.87
CA GLY A 263 6.11 2.87 -15.19
C GLY A 263 5.22 2.12 -14.20
N LEU A 264 5.70 1.95 -12.97
CA LEU A 264 4.98 1.35 -11.84
C LEU A 264 4.50 2.52 -10.96
N ARG A 265 3.21 2.88 -10.98
CA ARG A 265 2.73 4.14 -10.33
C ARG A 265 3.14 4.26 -8.86
N ASN A 266 2.87 3.23 -8.07
CA ASN A 266 3.19 3.18 -6.64
C ASN A 266 3.53 1.74 -6.21
N PRO A 267 4.71 1.21 -6.58
CA PRO A 267 5.16 -0.09 -6.13
C PRO A 267 5.46 -0.06 -4.63
N ASN A 268 5.01 -1.07 -3.88
CA ASN A 268 5.30 -1.18 -2.44
C ASN A 268 5.86 -2.55 -2.06
N GLY A 269 5.02 -3.55 -1.89
CA GLY A 269 5.47 -4.88 -1.45
C GLY A 269 6.35 -5.53 -2.52
N LEU A 270 7.51 -6.03 -2.10
CA LEU A 270 8.43 -6.81 -2.91
C LEU A 270 8.66 -8.16 -2.25
N ALA A 271 8.73 -9.22 -3.05
CA ALA A 271 9.14 -10.55 -2.59
C ALA A 271 9.77 -11.34 -3.73
N PHE A 272 10.70 -12.25 -3.42
CA PHE A 272 11.16 -13.24 -4.40
C PHE A 272 10.24 -14.44 -4.37
N GLU A 273 9.78 -14.84 -5.55
CA GLU A 273 9.11 -16.13 -5.72
C GLU A 273 10.15 -17.24 -5.51
N PRO A 274 9.95 -18.13 -4.55
CA PRO A 274 11.04 -18.97 -4.04
C PRO A 274 11.47 -20.09 -4.99
N ASP A 275 10.62 -20.53 -5.93
CA ASP A 275 10.98 -21.61 -6.86
C ASP A 275 11.75 -21.08 -8.08
N SER A 276 11.29 -19.97 -8.66
CA SER A 276 11.87 -19.34 -9.87
C SER A 276 12.89 -18.25 -9.58
N GLY A 277 12.90 -17.70 -8.36
CA GLY A 277 13.71 -16.53 -8.00
C GLY A 277 13.23 -15.22 -8.61
N ALA A 278 12.04 -15.19 -9.23
CA ALA A 278 11.50 -13.98 -9.84
C ALA A 278 11.18 -12.91 -8.78
N LEU A 279 11.55 -11.65 -9.03
CA LEU A 279 11.14 -10.53 -8.19
C LEU A 279 9.67 -10.20 -8.46
N TRP A 280 8.80 -10.25 -7.45
CA TRP A 280 7.41 -9.84 -7.55
C TRP A 280 7.15 -8.53 -6.83
N VAL A 281 6.17 -7.77 -7.32
CA VAL A 281 5.75 -6.49 -6.74
C VAL A 281 4.22 -6.37 -6.68
N ALA A 282 3.70 -5.67 -5.66
CA ALA A 282 2.35 -5.11 -5.65
C ALA A 282 2.36 -3.61 -5.98
N VAL A 283 1.45 -3.18 -6.85
CA VAL A 283 1.37 -1.79 -7.33
C VAL A 283 -0.05 -1.24 -7.18
N ASN A 284 -0.16 -0.04 -6.61
CA ASN A 284 -1.42 0.71 -6.63
C ASN A 284 -1.56 1.50 -7.92
N GLU A 285 -2.67 1.29 -8.59
CA GLU A 285 -2.97 1.92 -9.86
C GLU A 285 -3.65 3.29 -9.71
N ARG A 286 -3.87 3.96 -10.84
CA ARG A 286 -4.41 5.32 -10.92
C ARG A 286 -5.88 5.41 -10.53
N ASP A 287 -6.22 6.58 -10.04
CA ASP A 287 -7.54 6.99 -9.60
C ASP A 287 -8.29 7.78 -10.71
N GLU A 288 -9.55 8.16 -10.41
CA GLU A 288 -10.34 9.15 -11.16
C GLU A 288 -10.75 8.75 -12.60
N ILE A 289 -10.87 7.45 -12.90
CA ILE A 289 -11.44 6.92 -14.17
C ILE A 289 -12.53 5.86 -13.98
N GLY A 290 -13.20 5.90 -12.83
CA GLY A 290 -14.35 5.05 -12.47
C GLY A 290 -14.08 4.12 -11.29
N SER A 291 -15.12 3.46 -10.79
CA SER A 291 -15.10 2.55 -9.65
C SER A 291 -14.61 1.15 -10.05
N ASP A 292 -14.74 0.79 -11.32
CA ASP A 292 -14.31 -0.51 -11.84
C ASP A 292 -12.99 -0.46 -12.60
N LEU A 293 -12.32 0.69 -12.62
CA LEU A 293 -11.07 0.91 -13.34
C LEU A 293 -10.15 1.87 -12.54
N VAL A 294 -8.84 1.64 -12.40
CA VAL A 294 -8.00 0.54 -12.92
C VAL A 294 -7.74 -0.47 -11.79
N PRO A 295 -7.67 -1.79 -12.07
CA PRO A 295 -7.22 -2.75 -11.07
C PRO A 295 -5.80 -2.48 -10.59
N ASP A 296 -5.61 -2.52 -9.27
CA ASP A 296 -4.28 -2.77 -8.69
C ASP A 296 -3.78 -4.14 -9.18
N TYR A 297 -2.47 -4.38 -9.15
CA TYR A 297 -1.91 -5.64 -9.64
C TYR A 297 -0.71 -6.13 -8.83
N ILE A 298 -0.47 -7.44 -8.98
CA ILE A 298 0.80 -8.09 -8.66
C ILE A 298 1.44 -8.62 -9.95
N THR A 299 2.75 -8.55 -10.07
CA THR A 299 3.46 -9.01 -11.28
C THR A 299 4.91 -9.36 -10.98
N ALA A 300 5.45 -10.31 -11.73
CA ALA A 300 6.88 -10.54 -11.83
C ALA A 300 7.54 -9.38 -12.59
N VAL A 301 8.51 -8.75 -11.94
CA VAL A 301 9.22 -7.57 -12.42
C VAL A 301 10.35 -7.98 -13.35
N LYS A 302 10.30 -7.47 -14.59
CA LYS A 302 11.34 -7.69 -15.60
C LYS A 302 12.31 -6.50 -15.62
N GLU A 303 13.61 -6.79 -15.53
CA GLU A 303 14.65 -5.75 -15.65
C GLU A 303 14.51 -5.00 -16.99
N GLY A 304 14.60 -3.67 -16.93
CA GLY A 304 14.47 -2.77 -18.08
C GLY A 304 13.03 -2.57 -18.58
N ALA A 305 12.03 -3.26 -18.04
CA ALA A 305 10.66 -3.16 -18.52
C ALA A 305 9.96 -1.86 -18.09
N PHE A 306 8.98 -1.45 -18.90
CA PHE A 306 8.07 -0.35 -18.65
C PHE A 306 6.65 -0.89 -18.44
N TYR A 307 5.99 -0.51 -17.34
CA TYR A 307 4.66 -1.01 -16.96
C TYR A 307 3.52 0.00 -17.21
N GLY A 308 3.78 1.02 -18.03
CA GLY A 308 2.75 1.88 -18.62
C GLY A 308 2.60 3.25 -17.97
N TRP A 309 2.71 3.39 -16.65
CA TRP A 309 2.47 4.68 -16.00
C TRP A 309 3.51 5.74 -16.46
N PRO A 310 3.11 7.01 -16.73
CA PRO A 310 1.74 7.53 -16.62
C PRO A 310 0.92 7.35 -17.90
N TYR A 311 1.56 7.03 -19.03
CA TYR A 311 0.96 7.11 -20.38
C TYR A 311 -0.09 6.03 -20.69
N SER A 312 -0.02 4.87 -20.03
CA SER A 312 -0.99 3.79 -20.19
C SER A 312 -1.22 3.01 -18.91
N TYR A 313 -2.37 2.34 -18.83
CA TYR A 313 -2.72 1.45 -17.73
C TYR A 313 -2.83 0.01 -18.23
N TYR A 314 -2.50 -0.94 -17.35
CA TYR A 314 -2.67 -2.37 -17.56
C TYR A 314 -2.21 -2.85 -18.96
N GLY A 315 -0.98 -2.47 -19.34
CA GLY A 315 -0.45 -2.66 -20.69
C GLY A 315 -0.64 -1.43 -21.57
N GLN A 316 -1.15 -1.63 -22.79
CA GLN A 316 -1.13 -0.61 -23.85
C GLN A 316 -2.38 0.28 -23.91
N HIS A 317 -3.20 0.31 -22.85
CA HIS A 317 -4.39 1.17 -22.81
C HIS A 317 -3.99 2.63 -22.54
N VAL A 318 -4.00 3.45 -23.59
CA VAL A 318 -3.63 4.87 -23.51
C VAL A 318 -4.47 5.61 -22.47
N ASP A 319 -3.81 6.34 -21.58
CA ASP A 319 -4.43 7.31 -20.68
C ASP A 319 -4.37 8.69 -21.32
N SER A 320 -5.50 9.15 -21.87
CA SER A 320 -5.58 10.41 -22.60
C SER A 320 -5.45 11.65 -21.70
N ARG A 321 -5.38 11.50 -20.37
CA ARG A 321 -5.22 12.62 -19.43
C ARG A 321 -3.79 13.18 -19.40
N VAL A 322 -2.80 12.39 -19.82
CA VAL A 322 -1.39 12.78 -19.75
C VAL A 322 -0.98 13.65 -20.93
N SER A 323 -0.17 14.68 -20.68
CA SER A 323 0.39 15.53 -21.73
C SER A 323 1.84 15.90 -21.42
N PRO A 324 2.78 15.81 -22.39
CA PRO A 324 2.58 15.27 -23.73
C PRO A 324 2.41 13.74 -23.72
N GLN A 325 1.71 13.21 -24.73
CA GLN A 325 1.57 11.77 -24.93
C GLN A 325 2.88 11.13 -25.42
N ARG A 326 3.12 9.88 -25.03
CA ARG A 326 4.27 9.05 -25.46
C ARG A 326 3.81 7.67 -25.94
N LEU A 327 3.17 7.65 -27.10
CA LEU A 327 2.64 6.41 -27.70
C LEU A 327 3.73 5.37 -27.99
N ASP A 328 4.97 5.82 -28.19
CA ASP A 328 6.15 4.97 -28.32
C ASP A 328 6.45 4.18 -27.04
N LEU A 329 6.23 4.78 -25.85
CA LEU A 329 6.34 4.08 -24.57
C LEU A 329 5.11 3.20 -24.30
N VAL A 330 3.92 3.66 -24.67
CA VAL A 330 2.69 2.85 -24.56
C VAL A 330 2.83 1.53 -25.33
N ALA A 331 3.40 1.55 -26.54
CA ALA A 331 3.64 0.34 -27.33
C ALA A 331 4.61 -0.66 -26.67
N GLN A 332 5.43 -0.21 -25.73
CA GLN A 332 6.37 -1.04 -24.97
C GLN A 332 5.82 -1.50 -23.61
N ALA A 333 4.65 -0.99 -23.21
CA ALA A 333 4.09 -1.26 -21.89
C ALA A 333 3.75 -2.75 -21.71
N VAL A 334 4.30 -3.34 -20.65
CA VAL A 334 4.06 -4.72 -20.25
C VAL A 334 2.72 -4.82 -19.53
N VAL A 335 1.92 -5.82 -19.91
CA VAL A 335 0.69 -6.18 -19.18
C VAL A 335 1.10 -6.88 -17.87
N PRO A 336 0.61 -6.43 -16.70
CA PRO A 336 0.85 -7.11 -15.43
C PRO A 336 0.32 -8.54 -15.42
N ASP A 337 0.94 -9.42 -14.62
CA ASP A 337 0.57 -10.86 -14.62
C ASP A 337 -0.79 -11.15 -13.95
N TYR A 338 -1.21 -10.35 -12.98
CA TYR A 338 -2.43 -10.63 -12.21
C TYR A 338 -3.04 -9.38 -11.57
N ALA A 339 -4.29 -9.09 -11.89
CA ALA A 339 -5.06 -8.04 -11.23
C ALA A 339 -5.61 -8.48 -9.86
N VAL A 340 -5.56 -7.56 -8.91
CA VAL A 340 -6.05 -7.75 -7.54
C VAL A 340 -7.20 -6.79 -7.20
N GLY A 341 -7.96 -6.37 -8.21
CA GLY A 341 -9.16 -5.54 -8.05
C GLY A 341 -8.89 -4.03 -8.07
N ALA A 342 -9.87 -3.27 -8.56
CA ALA A 342 -9.82 -1.81 -8.61
C ALA A 342 -9.86 -1.18 -7.22
N HIS A 343 -9.00 -0.19 -7.01
CA HIS A 343 -8.93 0.65 -5.80
C HIS A 343 -8.67 -0.10 -4.48
N THR A 344 -8.17 -1.33 -4.53
CA THR A 344 -7.99 -2.15 -3.31
C THR A 344 -6.87 -1.65 -2.40
N ALA A 345 -5.99 -0.80 -2.92
CA ALA A 345 -4.78 -0.33 -2.25
C ALA A 345 -3.95 -1.52 -1.75
N SER A 346 -3.60 -2.42 -2.68
CA SER A 346 -2.73 -3.58 -2.42
C SER A 346 -1.29 -3.14 -2.14
N ILE A 347 -0.79 -3.35 -0.92
CA ILE A 347 0.50 -2.80 -0.45
C ILE A 347 1.49 -3.91 -0.13
N GLY A 348 1.25 -4.70 0.92
CA GLY A 348 2.18 -5.75 1.37
C GLY A 348 1.96 -7.07 0.65
N ILE A 349 3.06 -7.78 0.37
CA ILE A 349 3.02 -9.15 -0.16
C ILE A 349 3.99 -10.04 0.61
N ALA A 350 3.67 -11.32 0.73
CA ALA A 350 4.55 -12.34 1.29
C ALA A 350 4.27 -13.69 0.66
N PHE A 351 5.29 -14.35 0.10
CA PHE A 351 5.16 -15.73 -0.37
C PHE A 351 4.99 -16.67 0.83
N SER A 352 4.17 -17.70 0.63
CA SER A 352 3.70 -18.55 1.71
C SER A 352 4.44 -19.86 1.88
N HIS A 353 5.51 -20.09 1.12
CA HIS A 353 6.30 -21.33 1.17
C HIS A 353 6.79 -21.70 2.58
N ASP A 354 7.12 -20.70 3.41
CA ASP A 354 7.57 -20.91 4.80
C ASP A 354 6.43 -20.82 5.83
N ALA A 355 5.17 -20.81 5.41
CA ALA A 355 4.01 -20.62 6.30
C ALA A 355 3.61 -21.91 7.04
N MET A 356 4.55 -22.48 7.80
CA MET A 356 4.41 -23.79 8.46
C MET A 356 3.32 -23.87 9.52
N GLN A 357 2.82 -22.73 10.03
CA GLN A 357 1.69 -22.73 10.98
C GLN A 357 0.33 -22.62 10.29
N LEU A 358 0.28 -22.53 8.96
CA LEU A 358 -0.97 -22.52 8.19
C LEU A 358 -1.23 -23.89 7.56
N PRO A 359 -2.51 -24.28 7.35
CA PRO A 359 -2.85 -25.49 6.60
C PRO A 359 -2.25 -25.48 5.19
N ASP A 360 -2.03 -26.67 4.62
CA ASP A 360 -1.31 -26.87 3.35
C ASP A 360 -1.85 -26.06 2.17
N VAL A 361 -3.17 -25.88 2.13
CA VAL A 361 -3.85 -25.10 1.10
C VAL A 361 -3.37 -23.65 0.99
N TRP A 362 -2.69 -23.14 2.02
CA TRP A 362 -2.13 -21.79 2.07
C TRP A 362 -0.62 -21.74 1.81
N ARG A 363 0.07 -22.86 1.54
CA ARG A 363 1.56 -22.94 1.55
C ARG A 363 2.25 -22.86 0.18
N HIS A 364 1.52 -22.51 -0.88
CA HIS A 364 2.06 -22.40 -2.25
C HIS A 364 1.43 -21.24 -2.99
N GLY A 365 1.65 -20.02 -2.50
CA GLY A 365 1.03 -18.84 -3.08
C GLY A 365 1.55 -17.54 -2.50
N LEU A 366 0.83 -16.47 -2.79
CA LEU A 366 1.17 -15.12 -2.38
C LEU A 366 0.06 -14.52 -1.54
N PHE A 367 0.38 -14.14 -0.30
CA PHE A 367 -0.49 -13.27 0.49
C PHE A 367 -0.38 -11.84 -0.01
N VAL A 368 -1.51 -11.14 -0.09
CA VAL A 368 -1.57 -9.72 -0.49
C VAL A 368 -2.46 -8.96 0.49
N ALA A 369 -1.90 -7.92 1.12
CA ALA A 369 -2.61 -7.03 2.02
C ALA A 369 -3.25 -5.89 1.23
N GLN A 370 -4.57 -5.78 1.31
CA GLN A 370 -5.39 -4.76 0.65
C GLN A 370 -5.84 -3.72 1.68
N HIS A 371 -5.19 -2.56 1.67
CA HIS A 371 -5.39 -1.48 2.65
C HIS A 371 -6.79 -0.87 2.57
N GLY A 372 -7.43 -0.94 1.40
CA GLY A 372 -8.82 -0.54 1.20
C GLY A 372 -9.01 0.78 0.45
N SER A 373 -10.10 0.86 -0.31
CA SER A 373 -10.41 1.97 -1.21
C SER A 373 -10.90 3.23 -0.51
N TRP A 374 -10.49 4.40 -1.01
CA TRP A 374 -11.14 5.68 -0.71
C TRP A 374 -11.95 6.21 -1.92
N ASN A 375 -11.64 5.76 -3.14
CA ASN A 375 -12.15 6.27 -4.42
C ASN A 375 -13.05 5.27 -5.18
N ARG A 376 -13.84 4.46 -4.45
CA ARG A 376 -14.71 3.44 -5.07
C ARG A 376 -16.04 3.27 -4.33
N ARG A 377 -17.13 2.99 -5.07
CA ARG A 377 -18.43 2.58 -4.49
C ARG A 377 -18.97 1.32 -5.17
N PRO A 378 -19.32 0.24 -4.42
CA PRO A 378 -19.01 0.00 -3.01
C PRO A 378 -17.49 -0.01 -2.75
N LYS A 379 -17.07 0.04 -1.49
CA LYS A 379 -15.63 -0.03 -1.15
C LYS A 379 -15.05 -1.38 -1.57
N SER A 380 -13.73 -1.41 -1.80
CA SER A 380 -12.96 -2.62 -2.10
C SER A 380 -11.72 -2.69 -1.21
N GLY A 381 -11.12 -3.89 -1.08
CA GLY A 381 -9.98 -4.15 -0.19
C GLY A 381 -10.41 -4.35 1.26
N TYR A 382 -9.67 -3.78 2.22
CA TYR A 382 -9.86 -3.96 3.67
C TYR A 382 -9.75 -5.43 4.11
N LYS A 383 -8.75 -6.13 3.58
CA LYS A 383 -8.55 -7.56 3.83
C LYS A 383 -7.16 -8.03 3.44
N VAL A 384 -6.81 -9.24 3.87
CA VAL A 384 -5.71 -10.01 3.29
C VAL A 384 -6.31 -11.08 2.39
N ILE A 385 -5.79 -11.18 1.17
CA ILE A 385 -6.13 -12.24 0.22
C ILE A 385 -4.93 -13.16 0.01
N TYR A 386 -5.19 -14.36 -0.50
CA TYR A 386 -4.20 -15.32 -0.96
C TYR A 386 -4.43 -15.61 -2.45
N VAL A 387 -3.39 -15.48 -3.26
CA VAL A 387 -3.40 -15.91 -4.64
C VAL A 387 -2.64 -17.25 -4.70
N PRO A 388 -3.28 -18.36 -5.10
CA PRO A 388 -2.59 -19.64 -5.26
C PRO A 388 -1.57 -19.56 -6.39
N PHE A 389 -0.44 -20.24 -6.24
CA PHE A 389 0.60 -20.33 -7.26
C PHE A 389 0.84 -21.80 -7.67
N THR A 390 1.22 -21.99 -8.92
CA THR A 390 1.69 -23.27 -9.46
C THR A 390 2.78 -22.96 -10.47
N ASP A 391 3.92 -23.65 -10.40
CA ASP A 391 5.08 -23.44 -11.27
C ASP A 391 5.54 -21.97 -11.34
N GLY A 392 5.58 -21.31 -10.17
CA GLY A 392 5.99 -19.91 -10.03
C GLY A 392 5.02 -18.87 -10.61
N ARG A 393 3.78 -19.25 -10.91
CA ARG A 393 2.75 -18.36 -11.51
C ARG A 393 1.42 -18.42 -10.76
N PRO A 394 0.65 -17.31 -10.72
CA PRO A 394 -0.73 -17.31 -10.21
C PRO A 394 -1.61 -18.37 -10.89
N ALA A 395 -2.35 -19.12 -10.09
CA ALA A 395 -3.07 -20.33 -10.51
C ALA A 395 -4.48 -20.39 -9.91
N GLY A 396 -5.32 -19.41 -10.22
CA GLY A 396 -6.73 -19.38 -9.80
C GLY A 396 -7.16 -18.03 -9.25
N MET A 397 -8.40 -17.95 -8.78
CA MET A 397 -8.97 -16.76 -8.15
C MET A 397 -8.42 -16.57 -6.74
N PRO A 398 -8.38 -15.33 -6.21
CA PRO A 398 -7.89 -15.11 -4.87
C PRO A 398 -8.89 -15.60 -3.83
N ILE A 399 -8.38 -15.98 -2.67
CA ILE A 399 -9.16 -16.44 -1.52
C ILE A 399 -8.98 -15.44 -0.38
N ASP A 400 -10.06 -15.04 0.27
CA ASP A 400 -9.98 -14.15 1.43
C ASP A 400 -9.37 -14.92 2.63
N VAL A 401 -8.30 -14.38 3.21
CA VAL A 401 -7.57 -14.94 4.36
C VAL A 401 -8.02 -14.32 5.66
N LEU A 402 -8.14 -12.99 5.66
CA LEU A 402 -8.45 -12.19 6.84
C LEU A 402 -9.30 -10.98 6.45
N THR A 403 -10.52 -10.92 6.97
CA THR A 403 -11.53 -9.89 6.65
C THR A 403 -12.05 -9.21 7.93
N GLY A 404 -13.18 -8.51 7.88
CA GLY A 404 -13.79 -7.88 9.06
C GLY A 404 -13.11 -6.57 9.50
N PHE A 405 -12.15 -6.06 8.73
CA PHE A 405 -11.55 -4.75 8.95
C PHE A 405 -12.52 -3.60 8.67
N LEU A 406 -13.39 -3.75 7.66
CA LEU A 406 -14.45 -2.81 7.31
C LEU A 406 -15.79 -3.32 7.87
N THR A 407 -16.61 -2.41 8.41
CA THR A 407 -17.95 -2.79 8.88
C THR A 407 -18.86 -3.20 7.71
N PRO A 408 -19.87 -4.07 7.93
CA PRO A 408 -20.74 -4.54 6.84
C PRO A 408 -21.50 -3.44 6.09
N ASP A 409 -21.74 -2.29 6.72
CA ASP A 409 -22.38 -1.12 6.13
C ASP A 409 -21.38 -0.15 5.46
N GLU A 410 -20.10 -0.50 5.47
CA GLU A 410 -18.94 0.27 4.97
C GLU A 410 -18.73 1.65 5.61
N SER A 411 -19.44 1.98 6.69
CA SER A 411 -19.39 3.32 7.27
C SER A 411 -18.15 3.52 8.16
N HIS A 412 -17.66 2.45 8.78
CA HIS A 412 -16.53 2.48 9.69
C HIS A 412 -15.47 1.44 9.36
N VAL A 413 -14.25 1.69 9.82
CA VAL A 413 -13.10 0.79 9.66
C VAL A 413 -12.42 0.57 11.01
N HIS A 414 -12.26 -0.70 11.39
CA HIS A 414 -11.55 -1.12 12.59
C HIS A 414 -10.03 -1.09 12.40
N GLY A 415 -9.56 -1.44 11.21
CA GLY A 415 -8.14 -1.49 10.88
C GLY A 415 -7.91 -1.53 9.37
N ARG A 416 -6.67 -1.39 8.91
CA ARG A 416 -6.31 -1.48 7.49
C ARG A 416 -4.99 -2.24 7.34
N PRO A 417 -4.97 -3.38 6.66
CA PRO A 417 -3.77 -4.21 6.56
C PRO A 417 -2.71 -3.57 5.65
N VAL A 418 -1.44 -3.62 6.05
CA VAL A 418 -0.30 -2.98 5.34
C VAL A 418 0.81 -3.99 5.05
N GLY A 419 1.82 -4.10 5.90
CA GLY A 419 2.95 -5.00 5.75
C GLY A 419 2.61 -6.43 6.18
N LEU A 420 3.18 -7.40 5.45
CA LEU A 420 3.06 -8.83 5.73
C LEU A 420 4.44 -9.42 6.00
N ALA A 421 4.52 -10.35 6.95
CA ALA A 421 5.71 -11.16 7.18
C ALA A 421 5.31 -12.52 7.72
N LEU A 422 6.18 -13.52 7.63
CA LEU A 422 6.02 -14.77 8.36
C LEU A 422 6.88 -14.71 9.62
N ASP A 423 6.32 -15.06 10.79
CA ASP A 423 7.09 -15.18 12.03
C ASP A 423 8.09 -16.34 11.95
N ARG A 424 8.85 -16.59 13.03
CA ARG A 424 9.83 -17.68 13.07
C ARG A 424 9.20 -19.07 12.96
N ALA A 425 7.98 -19.24 13.46
CA ALA A 425 7.27 -20.52 13.41
C ALA A 425 6.57 -20.75 12.05
N GLY A 426 6.42 -19.71 11.23
CA GLY A 426 5.69 -19.76 9.96
C GLY A 426 4.22 -19.35 10.09
N ALA A 427 3.86 -18.53 11.08
CA ALA A 427 2.56 -17.87 11.13
C ALA A 427 2.58 -16.57 10.33
N LEU A 428 1.46 -16.21 9.72
CA LEU A 428 1.34 -14.96 8.98
C LEU A 428 1.12 -13.80 9.94
N LEU A 429 1.98 -12.80 9.88
CA LEU A 429 1.85 -11.52 10.56
C LEU A 429 1.30 -10.46 9.63
N VAL A 430 0.34 -9.67 10.12
CA VAL A 430 -0.34 -8.61 9.37
C VAL A 430 -0.26 -7.31 10.17
N ALA A 431 0.48 -6.32 9.68
CA ALA A 431 0.46 -4.98 10.25
C ALA A 431 -0.87 -4.30 9.95
N ASP A 432 -1.43 -3.65 10.96
CA ASP A 432 -2.70 -2.92 10.89
C ASP A 432 -2.49 -1.51 11.41
N ASP A 433 -2.35 -0.55 10.50
CA ASP A 433 -1.92 0.81 10.83
C ASP A 433 -3.02 1.61 11.55
N VAL A 434 -4.26 1.53 11.07
CA VAL A 434 -5.42 2.17 11.71
C VAL A 434 -5.82 1.46 13.01
N GLY A 435 -5.72 0.13 13.04
CA GLY A 435 -6.04 -0.67 14.21
C GLY A 435 -4.95 -0.68 15.27
N ASN A 436 -3.78 -0.10 14.98
CA ASN A 436 -2.64 0.00 15.88
C ASN A 436 -2.18 -1.37 16.44
N ALA A 437 -2.17 -2.38 15.56
CA ALA A 437 -1.91 -3.77 15.92
C ALA A 437 -1.03 -4.49 14.89
N VAL A 438 -0.45 -5.61 15.32
CA VAL A 438 0.03 -6.67 14.43
C VAL A 438 -0.77 -7.92 14.76
N TRP A 439 -1.48 -8.44 13.76
CA TRP A 439 -2.25 -9.67 13.86
C TRP A 439 -1.39 -10.87 13.50
N ARG A 440 -1.62 -12.00 14.16
CA ARG A 440 -0.99 -13.29 13.88
C ARG A 440 -2.03 -14.30 13.46
N VAL A 441 -1.84 -14.91 12.30
CA VAL A 441 -2.76 -15.89 11.72
C VAL A 441 -2.09 -17.26 11.65
N ILE A 442 -2.80 -18.27 12.15
CA ILE A 442 -2.38 -19.69 12.16
C ILE A 442 -3.55 -20.58 11.71
N GLY A 443 -3.29 -21.87 11.48
CA GLY A 443 -4.32 -22.89 11.32
C GLY A 443 -5.02 -23.23 12.63
N GLN A 444 -6.30 -23.61 12.54
CA GLN A 444 -7.00 -24.29 13.63
C GLN A 444 -6.64 -25.77 13.59
N ASN A 445 -5.83 -26.21 14.56
CA ASN A 445 -5.17 -27.53 14.61
C ASN A 445 -4.02 -27.68 13.58
N PRO A 446 -2.94 -26.88 13.71
CA PRO A 446 -1.81 -26.87 12.78
C PRO A 446 -0.98 -28.17 12.82
#